data_AF-A0A7C1ZMD5-F1
#
_entry.id   AF-A0A7C1ZMD5-F1
#
_cell.length_a   1.000
_cell.length_b   1.000
_cell.length_c   1.000
_cell.angle_alpha   90.00
_cell.angle_beta   90.00
_cell.angle_gamma   90.00
#
_symmetry.space_group_name_H-M   'P 1'
#
loop_
_entity.id
_entity.type
_entity.pdbx_description
1 polymer ?
#
loop_
_entity_poly.entity_id
_entity_poly.type
_entity_poly.pdbx_seq_one_letter_code
_entity_poly.pdbx_strand_id
1 'polypeptide(L)'
;MKETVKCEIGSKELVIESGQIARQASGAVLVKYGETVVLVTTVTDIKKREGIDFLPLAVDYQEMSYAAGRIPGSFFRREIGRPSEKETLTSRLIDRPVRPLFPEGYRNETQIIATVLSVDSENEPDILAMTGASAALHISQAPFAGPIAGVRVGRIDGKFMINPTFSEMEKTDINLVVAGSREGIVMVEGGATFVSEEDLIDAIFFGYEAILPLLDIQDILREKLGKDKMQVEEAAPAKELEAAIKEIAYDSLDQIMRIPVKLERYAEKRKLKEEVIGALEEKEFFDPSAADRILHDIEREVVRKMVIEEKRRIDGRGFDEIRPIRCEVGLLPRTHGSSLFQRGETQVMAITTLGSSGDEQKVEALAGETFKSFMLHYNFPPYCVGEVKMLRGPSRREIGHGALAERALKPVVPNSDEFPYT
;
A
#
# COMPACT_ATOMS: atom_id res chain seq x y z
N MET A 1 20.51 -26.43 -2.86
CA MET A 1 21.86 -25.87 -2.69
C MET A 1 21.69 -24.40 -2.32
N LYS A 2 22.62 -23.78 -1.59
CA LYS A 2 22.54 -22.34 -1.31
C LYS A 2 22.91 -21.60 -2.61
N GLU A 3 22.05 -20.69 -3.06
CA GLU A 3 22.37 -19.77 -4.14
C GLU A 3 22.49 -18.35 -3.59
N THR A 4 23.41 -17.59 -4.18
CA THR A 4 23.65 -16.18 -3.88
C THR A 4 23.70 -15.40 -5.18
N VAL A 5 22.99 -14.27 -5.21
CA VAL A 5 23.04 -13.26 -6.27
C VAL A 5 23.29 -11.90 -5.64
N LYS A 6 23.94 -10.99 -6.35
CA LYS A 6 24.35 -9.68 -5.82
C LYS A 6 24.47 -8.63 -6.90
N CYS A 7 24.24 -7.37 -6.54
CA CYS A 7 24.46 -6.22 -7.41
C CYS A 7 24.89 -5.00 -6.57
N GLU A 8 25.51 -4.03 -7.22
CA GLU A 8 25.81 -2.73 -6.61
C GLU A 8 24.57 -1.83 -6.66
N ILE A 9 24.23 -1.22 -5.52
CA ILE A 9 23.12 -0.27 -5.43
C ILE A 9 23.47 0.86 -4.46
N GLY A 10 23.41 2.11 -4.93
CA GLY A 10 23.96 3.24 -4.18
C GLY A 10 25.46 3.07 -3.97
N SER A 11 25.90 3.09 -2.71
CA SER A 11 27.31 2.96 -2.32
C SER A 11 27.71 1.57 -1.82
N LYS A 12 26.79 0.61 -1.77
CA LYS A 12 27.01 -0.72 -1.16
C LYS A 12 26.49 -1.84 -2.07
N GLU A 13 26.93 -3.07 -1.80
CA GLU A 13 26.42 -4.27 -2.46
C GLU A 13 25.14 -4.76 -1.77
N LEU A 14 24.09 -5.04 -2.56
CA LEU A 14 22.92 -5.77 -2.10
C LEU A 14 23.05 -7.25 -2.48
N VAL A 15 22.85 -8.13 -1.51
CA VAL A 15 22.99 -9.58 -1.67
C VAL A 15 21.67 -10.27 -1.35
N ILE A 16 21.23 -11.18 -2.22
CA ILE A 16 20.08 -12.05 -1.99
C ILE A 16 20.56 -13.51 -1.94
N GLU A 17 20.25 -14.19 -0.84
CA GLU A 17 20.58 -15.60 -0.62
C GLU A 17 19.30 -16.45 -0.52
N SER A 18 19.30 -17.66 -1.07
CA SER A 18 18.18 -18.60 -0.94
C SER A 18 18.65 -20.05 -0.87
N GLY A 19 17.76 -20.96 -0.45
CA GLY A 19 17.97 -22.41 -0.44
C GLY A 19 18.46 -23.02 0.88
N GLN A 20 18.87 -22.21 1.86
CA GLN A 20 19.36 -22.70 3.17
C GLN A 20 18.32 -22.56 4.29
N ILE A 21 17.65 -21.42 4.40
CA ILE A 21 16.72 -21.09 5.50
C ILE A 21 15.27 -21.25 5.03
N ALA A 22 14.37 -21.61 5.96
CA ALA A 22 12.92 -21.71 5.72
C ALA A 22 12.53 -22.58 4.50
N ARG A 23 13.21 -23.72 4.33
CA ARG A 23 13.08 -24.62 3.16
C ARG A 23 11.67 -25.19 2.93
N GLN A 24 10.78 -25.09 3.90
CA GLN A 24 9.37 -25.52 3.76
C GLN A 24 8.47 -24.43 3.19
N ALA A 25 8.91 -23.17 3.13
CA ALA A 25 8.13 -22.09 2.53
C ALA A 25 7.97 -22.26 1.01
N SER A 26 6.95 -21.64 0.45
CA SER A 26 6.77 -21.59 -1.01
C SER A 26 7.93 -20.85 -1.67
N GLY A 27 8.42 -19.78 -1.06
CA GLY A 27 9.68 -19.12 -1.37
C GLY A 27 10.30 -18.51 -0.12
N ALA A 28 11.62 -18.45 -0.05
CA ALA A 28 12.34 -17.85 1.07
C ALA A 28 13.66 -17.26 0.60
N VAL A 29 13.94 -16.02 1.00
CA VAL A 29 15.18 -15.32 0.70
C VAL A 29 15.69 -14.58 1.92
N LEU A 30 17.00 -14.41 2.00
CA LEU A 30 17.66 -13.55 2.97
C LEU A 30 18.34 -12.43 2.19
N VAL A 31 17.93 -11.19 2.45
CA VAL A 31 18.44 -9.99 1.78
C VAL A 31 19.38 -9.26 2.72
N LYS A 32 20.55 -8.85 2.22
CA LYS A 32 21.58 -8.13 2.97
C LYS A 32 21.97 -6.83 2.26
N TYR A 33 22.17 -5.78 3.03
CA TYR A 33 22.74 -4.51 2.57
C TYR A 33 23.53 -3.88 3.71
N GLY A 34 24.85 -3.82 3.59
CA GLY A 34 25.73 -3.62 4.76
C GLY A 34 25.62 -4.81 5.71
N GLU A 35 25.43 -4.54 7.01
CA GLU A 35 25.17 -5.59 8.02
C GLU A 35 23.69 -5.71 8.37
N THR A 36 22.82 -4.95 7.70
CA THR A 36 21.37 -5.10 7.82
C THR A 36 20.88 -6.32 7.04
N VAL A 37 20.11 -7.19 7.72
CA VAL A 37 19.65 -8.48 7.20
C VAL A 37 18.15 -8.67 7.43
N VAL A 38 17.42 -8.97 6.35
CA VAL A 38 15.98 -9.28 6.40
C VAL A 38 15.73 -10.67 5.82
N LEU A 39 15.07 -11.53 6.59
CA LEU A 39 14.51 -12.79 6.09
C LEU A 39 13.11 -12.53 5.57
N VAL A 40 12.86 -12.87 4.30
CA VAL A 40 11.52 -12.77 3.72
C VAL A 40 11.07 -14.13 3.24
N THR A 41 9.89 -14.54 3.70
CA THR A 41 9.26 -15.81 3.32
C THR A 41 7.90 -15.56 2.71
N THR A 42 7.57 -16.37 1.71
CA THR A 42 6.26 -16.43 1.08
C THR A 42 5.71 -17.83 1.25
N VAL A 43 4.48 -17.94 1.72
CA VAL A 43 3.72 -19.19 1.77
C VAL A 43 2.43 -18.99 1.00
N THR A 44 2.14 -19.94 0.13
CA THR A 44 0.93 -19.97 -0.70
C THR A 44 0.23 -21.30 -0.49
N ASP A 45 -1.04 -21.26 -0.10
CA ASP A 45 -1.87 -22.46 -0.03
C ASP A 45 -2.18 -22.95 -1.45
N ILE A 46 -2.23 -24.27 -1.63
CA ILE A 46 -2.61 -24.91 -2.89
C ILE A 46 -4.13 -24.83 -3.10
N LYS A 47 -4.90 -24.78 -2.00
CA LYS A 47 -6.36 -24.67 -2.06
C LYS A 47 -6.80 -23.21 -2.22
N LYS A 48 -7.78 -23.02 -3.10
CA LYS A 48 -8.52 -21.76 -3.19
C LYS A 48 -9.35 -21.59 -1.92
N ARG A 49 -9.40 -20.38 -1.38
CA ARG A 49 -10.34 -20.06 -0.30
C ARG A 49 -11.73 -19.89 -0.88
N GLU A 50 -12.68 -20.67 -0.40
CA GLU A 50 -14.07 -20.64 -0.84
C GLU A 50 -14.81 -19.44 -0.23
N GLY A 51 -15.82 -18.94 -0.95
CA GLY A 51 -16.70 -17.88 -0.46
C GLY A 51 -16.07 -16.48 -0.38
N ILE A 52 -14.92 -16.26 -1.03
CA ILE A 52 -14.31 -14.93 -1.13
C ILE A 52 -14.22 -14.46 -2.59
N ASP A 53 -14.40 -13.16 -2.77
CA ASP A 53 -14.37 -12.45 -4.05
C ASP A 53 -13.14 -11.54 -4.21
N PHE A 54 -12.23 -11.53 -3.23
CA PHE A 54 -11.03 -10.70 -3.20
C PHE A 54 -9.73 -11.53 -3.14
N LEU A 55 -8.58 -10.90 -3.41
CA LEU A 55 -7.26 -11.52 -3.23
C LEU A 55 -6.90 -11.65 -1.73
N PRO A 56 -6.81 -12.88 -1.17
CA PRO A 56 -6.43 -13.09 0.23
C PRO A 56 -4.90 -13.03 0.42
N LEU A 57 -4.33 -11.85 0.18
CA LEU A 57 -2.92 -11.56 0.42
C LEU A 57 -2.73 -10.87 1.78
N ALA A 58 -1.93 -11.49 2.64
CA ALA A 58 -1.46 -10.93 3.90
C ALA A 58 0.04 -10.63 3.83
N VAL A 59 0.42 -9.44 4.29
CA VAL A 59 1.82 -9.00 4.35
C VAL A 59 2.09 -8.52 5.76
N ASP A 60 3.11 -9.10 6.39
CA ASP A 60 3.53 -8.77 7.74
C ASP A 60 5.03 -8.48 7.74
N TYR A 61 5.39 -7.27 8.17
CA TYR A 61 6.76 -6.89 8.44
C TYR A 61 6.97 -6.79 9.95
N GLN A 62 8.06 -7.35 10.45
CA GLN A 62 8.35 -7.50 11.88
C GLN A 62 9.77 -7.06 12.19
N GLU A 63 9.89 -6.19 13.18
CA GLU A 63 11.16 -5.72 13.72
C GLU A 63 11.47 -6.44 15.03
N MET A 64 12.53 -7.24 15.03
CA MET A 64 12.93 -8.00 16.23
C MET A 64 13.99 -7.22 17.00
N SER A 65 13.80 -7.00 18.30
CA SER A 65 14.71 -6.18 19.11
C SER A 65 16.13 -6.76 19.16
N TYR A 66 16.25 -8.08 19.06
CA TYR A 66 17.54 -8.77 18.96
C TYR A 66 18.33 -8.38 17.71
N ALA A 67 17.68 -7.88 16.65
CA ALA A 67 18.35 -7.44 15.44
C ALA A 67 19.32 -6.30 15.73
N ALA A 68 19.02 -5.49 16.75
CA ALA A 68 19.87 -4.42 17.29
C ALA A 68 20.58 -4.83 18.59
N GLY A 69 20.61 -6.12 18.95
CA GLY A 69 21.22 -6.62 20.20
C GLY A 69 20.51 -6.17 21.48
N ARG A 70 19.22 -5.83 21.42
CA ARG A 70 18.45 -5.31 22.56
C ARG A 70 17.36 -6.28 23.04
N ILE A 71 17.06 -6.20 24.34
CA ILE A 71 15.90 -6.87 24.94
C ILE A 71 14.69 -5.91 24.82
N PRO A 72 13.49 -6.37 24.41
CA PRO A 72 12.31 -5.52 24.29
C PRO A 72 11.96 -4.78 25.59
N GLY A 73 11.64 -3.48 25.47
CA GLY A 73 11.24 -2.63 26.60
C GLY A 73 9.87 -2.98 27.20
N SER A 74 9.05 -3.75 26.47
CA SER A 74 7.71 -4.18 26.90
C SER A 74 7.74 -4.93 28.24
N PHE A 75 6.66 -4.86 29.01
CA PHE A 75 6.54 -5.53 30.31
C PHE A 75 6.86 -7.03 30.25
N PHE A 76 6.52 -7.68 29.13
CA PHE A 76 6.73 -9.11 28.91
C PHE A 76 8.12 -9.46 28.35
N ARG A 77 8.98 -8.47 28.07
CA ARG A 77 10.33 -8.66 27.48
C ARG A 77 10.33 -9.49 26.20
N ARG A 78 9.26 -9.32 25.40
CA ARG A 78 9.03 -10.02 24.14
C ARG A 78 8.27 -9.08 23.20
N GLU A 79 8.47 -9.26 21.91
CA GLU A 79 7.70 -8.66 20.82
C GLU A 79 6.27 -9.24 20.82
N ILE A 80 5.50 -8.90 21.84
CA ILE A 80 4.09 -9.29 21.99
C ILE A 80 3.25 -8.03 21.79
N GLY A 81 2.24 -8.17 20.95
CA GLY A 81 1.16 -7.21 20.85
C GLY A 81 0.90 -6.81 19.41
N ARG A 82 0.36 -5.61 19.26
CA ARG A 82 0.06 -5.02 17.98
C ARG A 82 1.37 -4.55 17.33
N PRO A 83 1.57 -4.78 16.02
CA PRO A 83 2.67 -4.17 15.29
C PRO A 83 2.69 -2.65 15.47
N SER A 84 3.88 -2.08 15.56
CA SER A 84 4.11 -0.65 15.61
C SER A 84 3.56 0.06 14.36
N GLU A 85 3.50 1.40 14.43
CA GLU A 85 3.17 2.22 13.27
C GLU A 85 4.14 1.96 12.13
N LYS A 86 5.46 1.97 12.41
CA LYS A 86 6.51 1.67 11.42
C LYS A 86 6.30 0.30 10.78
N GLU A 87 6.09 -0.75 11.58
CA GLU A 87 5.88 -2.09 11.04
C GLU A 87 4.63 -2.20 10.15
N THR A 88 3.56 -1.50 10.54
CA THR A 88 2.33 -1.44 9.76
C THR A 88 2.53 -0.68 8.45
N LEU A 89 3.27 0.44 8.47
CA LEU A 89 3.58 1.23 7.29
C LEU A 89 4.48 0.45 6.32
N THR A 90 5.53 -0.22 6.80
CA THR A 90 6.39 -1.07 5.98
C THR A 90 5.62 -2.26 5.40
N SER A 91 4.73 -2.87 6.17
CA SER A 91 3.84 -3.93 5.65
C SER A 91 3.00 -3.43 4.46
N ARG A 92 2.51 -2.19 4.53
CA ARG A 92 1.77 -1.55 3.42
C ARG A 92 2.66 -1.15 2.26
N LEU A 93 3.88 -0.72 2.53
CA LEU A 93 4.90 -0.39 1.53
C LEU A 93 5.22 -1.61 0.66
N ILE A 94 5.24 -2.80 1.25
CA ILE A 94 5.43 -4.08 0.56
C ILE A 94 4.13 -4.52 -0.16
N ASP A 95 2.98 -4.48 0.51
CA ASP A 95 1.69 -4.96 -0.04
C ASP A 95 1.24 -4.20 -1.29
N ARG A 96 1.38 -2.86 -1.29
CA ARG A 96 0.89 -1.99 -2.37
C ARG A 96 1.43 -2.32 -3.76
N PRO A 97 2.75 -2.51 -3.96
CA PRO A 97 3.28 -2.81 -5.28
C PRO A 97 3.16 -4.30 -5.66
N VAL A 98 3.09 -5.24 -4.71
CA VAL A 98 2.96 -6.67 -5.06
C VAL A 98 1.51 -7.07 -5.38
N ARG A 99 0.52 -6.48 -4.70
CA ARG A 99 -0.89 -6.86 -4.80
C ARG A 99 -1.47 -6.77 -6.23
N PRO A 100 -1.19 -5.71 -7.03
CA PRO A 100 -1.72 -5.60 -8.39
C PRO A 100 -1.11 -6.60 -9.38
N LEU A 101 -0.01 -7.25 -9.04
CA LEU A 101 0.72 -8.18 -9.91
C LEU A 101 0.27 -9.63 -9.78
N PHE A 102 -0.77 -9.89 -8.98
CA PHE A 102 -1.46 -11.17 -9.00
C PHE A 102 -2.57 -11.14 -10.06
N PRO A 103 -2.77 -12.23 -10.81
CA PRO A 103 -3.81 -12.29 -11.82
C PRO A 103 -5.19 -12.20 -11.17
N GLU A 104 -6.14 -11.71 -11.96
CA GLU A 104 -7.54 -11.70 -11.57
C GLU A 104 -8.04 -13.13 -11.29
N GLY A 105 -9.03 -13.25 -10.39
CA GLY A 105 -9.54 -14.57 -9.99
C GLY A 105 -8.62 -15.41 -9.10
N TYR A 106 -7.40 -14.97 -8.79
CA TYR A 106 -6.54 -15.66 -7.82
C TYR A 106 -7.10 -15.56 -6.40
N ARG A 107 -7.41 -16.71 -5.79
CA ARG A 107 -8.09 -16.83 -4.47
C ARG A 107 -7.38 -17.77 -3.49
N ASN A 108 -6.14 -18.15 -3.78
CA ASN A 108 -5.33 -18.93 -2.85
C ASN A 108 -4.74 -18.00 -1.79
N GLU A 109 -4.84 -18.41 -0.52
CA GLU A 109 -4.22 -17.63 0.56
C GLU A 109 -2.72 -17.54 0.35
N THR A 110 -2.21 -16.31 0.37
CA THR A 110 -0.79 -16.05 0.25
C THR A 110 -0.37 -15.13 1.38
N GLN A 111 0.66 -15.54 2.12
CA GLN A 111 1.25 -14.77 3.20
C GLN A 111 2.70 -14.46 2.88
N ILE A 112 3.08 -13.19 3.07
CA ILE A 112 4.45 -12.72 3.00
C ILE A 112 4.83 -12.25 4.41
N ILE A 113 5.91 -12.80 4.96
CA ILE A 113 6.46 -12.36 6.25
C ILE A 113 7.89 -11.90 6.03
N ALA A 114 8.16 -10.64 6.35
CA ALA A 114 9.48 -10.03 6.37
C ALA A 114 9.92 -9.79 7.81
N THR A 115 10.97 -10.48 8.25
CA THR A 115 11.51 -10.38 9.61
C THR A 115 12.91 -9.78 9.55
N VAL A 116 13.11 -8.66 10.23
CA VAL A 116 14.45 -8.07 10.40
C VAL A 116 15.23 -8.91 11.39
N LEU A 117 16.33 -9.51 10.93
CA LEU A 117 17.18 -10.39 11.73
C LEU A 117 18.41 -9.69 12.29
N SER A 118 18.91 -8.67 11.60
CA SER A 118 20.06 -7.86 12.02
C SER A 118 19.95 -6.46 11.41
N VAL A 119 20.40 -5.43 12.14
CA VAL A 119 20.44 -4.05 11.66
C VAL A 119 21.76 -3.41 12.05
N ASP A 120 22.37 -2.67 11.11
CA ASP A 120 23.65 -1.98 11.31
C ASP A 120 23.50 -0.55 11.83
N SER A 121 22.26 -0.11 12.06
CA SER A 121 21.91 1.26 12.46
C SER A 121 22.33 2.35 11.46
N GLU A 122 22.70 1.97 10.23
CA GLU A 122 22.95 2.90 9.14
C GLU A 122 21.88 2.77 8.05
N ASN A 123 21.51 1.54 7.71
CA ASN A 123 20.65 1.23 6.57
C ASN A 123 19.23 0.93 7.02
N GLU A 124 18.25 1.48 6.30
CA GLU A 124 16.85 1.18 6.55
C GLU A 124 16.46 -0.21 5.97
N PRO A 125 15.86 -1.12 6.76
CA PRO A 125 15.45 -2.45 6.31
C PRO A 125 14.21 -2.49 5.37
N ASP A 126 13.46 -1.41 5.22
CA ASP A 126 12.16 -1.42 4.52
C ASP A 126 12.27 -1.77 3.02
N ILE A 127 13.25 -1.19 2.32
CA ILE A 127 13.54 -1.45 0.91
C ILE A 127 14.10 -2.86 0.67
N LEU A 128 14.84 -3.40 1.64
CA LEU A 128 15.31 -4.79 1.63
C LEU A 128 14.13 -5.74 1.77
N ALA A 129 13.21 -5.45 2.69
CA ALA A 129 12.01 -6.25 2.90
C ALA A 129 11.11 -6.27 1.65
N MET A 130 10.95 -5.14 0.97
CA MET A 130 10.20 -5.03 -0.29
C MET A 130 10.85 -5.83 -1.42
N THR A 131 12.16 -5.64 -1.64
CA THR A 131 12.89 -6.40 -2.67
C THR A 131 12.90 -7.90 -2.35
N GLY A 132 13.04 -8.25 -1.08
CA GLY A 132 12.98 -9.65 -0.61
C GLY A 132 11.60 -10.28 -0.77
N ALA A 133 10.52 -9.53 -0.55
CA ALA A 133 9.15 -10.01 -0.79
C ALA A 133 8.92 -10.33 -2.25
N SER A 134 9.38 -9.45 -3.14
CA SER A 134 9.37 -9.72 -4.58
C SER A 134 10.17 -10.97 -4.92
N ALA A 135 11.43 -11.07 -4.46
CA ALA A 135 12.29 -12.20 -4.76
C ALA A 135 11.71 -13.53 -4.25
N ALA A 136 11.17 -13.55 -3.03
CA ALA A 136 10.51 -14.73 -2.44
C ALA A 136 9.26 -15.15 -3.23
N LEU A 137 8.41 -14.21 -3.65
CA LEU A 137 7.30 -14.48 -4.55
C LEU A 137 7.78 -14.98 -5.91
N HIS A 138 8.82 -14.37 -6.45
CA HIS A 138 9.33 -14.63 -7.79
C HIS A 138 9.90 -16.04 -7.93
N ILE A 139 10.57 -16.57 -6.89
CA ILE A 139 11.04 -17.97 -6.86
C ILE A 139 9.97 -18.98 -6.43
N SER A 140 8.84 -18.53 -5.86
CA SER A 140 7.76 -19.41 -5.41
C SER A 140 6.84 -19.86 -6.54
N GLN A 141 5.92 -20.79 -6.25
CA GLN A 141 4.86 -21.17 -7.21
C GLN A 141 3.72 -20.14 -7.34
N ALA A 142 3.67 -19.09 -6.52
CA ALA A 142 2.61 -18.09 -6.58
C ALA A 142 2.58 -17.41 -7.96
N PRO A 143 1.40 -17.23 -8.60
CA PRO A 143 1.27 -16.63 -9.92
C PRO A 143 1.46 -15.11 -9.83
N PHE A 144 2.72 -14.68 -9.79
CA PHE A 144 3.12 -13.30 -9.55
C PHE A 144 3.82 -12.76 -10.80
N ALA A 145 3.27 -11.68 -11.37
CA ALA A 145 3.76 -11.00 -12.57
C ALA A 145 4.91 -10.00 -12.30
N GLY A 146 5.73 -10.27 -11.28
CA GLY A 146 6.96 -9.51 -11.02
C GLY A 146 8.17 -10.07 -11.80
N PRO A 147 9.41 -9.70 -11.42
CA PRO A 147 9.74 -9.10 -10.14
C PRO A 147 9.48 -7.59 -10.09
N ILE A 148 9.42 -7.07 -8.86
CA ILE A 148 9.58 -5.65 -8.55
C ILE A 148 10.82 -5.46 -7.68
N ALA A 149 11.30 -4.23 -7.62
CA ALA A 149 12.29 -3.81 -6.64
C ALA A 149 11.96 -2.40 -6.19
N GLY A 150 12.56 -1.96 -5.09
CA GLY A 150 12.44 -0.58 -4.70
C GLY A 150 13.65 -0.06 -3.95
N VAL A 151 13.82 1.24 -4.06
CA VAL A 151 14.93 2.02 -3.52
C VAL A 151 14.40 3.26 -2.82
N ARG A 152 15.20 3.81 -1.91
CA ARG A 152 14.94 5.12 -1.31
C ARG A 152 15.80 6.17 -2.00
N VAL A 153 15.19 7.28 -2.38
CA VAL A 153 15.83 8.43 -3.01
C VAL A 153 15.83 9.58 -2.01
N GLY A 154 17.03 10.07 -1.72
CA GLY A 154 17.26 11.30 -0.97
C GLY A 154 17.93 12.35 -1.86
N ARG A 155 17.94 13.61 -1.40
CA ARG A 155 18.69 14.69 -2.05
C ARG A 155 19.45 15.51 -1.02
N ILE A 156 20.76 15.65 -1.21
CA ILE A 156 21.64 16.47 -0.36
C ILE A 156 22.38 17.44 -1.28
N ASP A 157 22.37 18.72 -0.94
CA ASP A 157 23.04 19.79 -1.71
C ASP A 157 22.72 19.74 -3.24
N GLY A 158 21.45 19.48 -3.57
CA GLY A 158 20.97 19.41 -4.95
C GLY A 158 21.30 18.11 -5.70
N LYS A 159 21.95 17.12 -5.05
CA LYS A 159 22.33 15.84 -5.68
C LYS A 159 21.49 14.70 -5.14
N PHE A 160 20.90 13.91 -6.05
CA PHE A 160 20.17 12.70 -5.68
C PHE A 160 21.11 11.58 -5.21
N MET A 161 20.62 10.80 -4.24
CA MET A 161 21.33 9.67 -3.66
C MET A 161 20.38 8.48 -3.52
N ILE A 162 20.88 7.29 -3.84
CA ILE A 162 20.17 6.03 -3.66
C ILE A 162 20.53 5.42 -2.31
N ASN A 163 19.50 5.01 -1.58
CA ASN A 163 19.55 4.38 -0.27
C ASN A 163 20.44 5.13 0.74
N PRO A 164 20.23 6.44 0.93
CA PRO A 164 20.94 7.21 1.94
C PRO A 164 20.80 6.58 3.33
N THR A 165 21.85 6.66 4.13
CA THR A 165 21.87 6.20 5.52
C THR A 165 20.94 7.04 6.40
N PHE A 166 20.61 6.56 7.61
CA PHE A 166 19.81 7.35 8.57
C PHE A 166 20.37 8.76 8.81
N SER A 167 21.69 8.90 8.95
CA SER A 167 22.32 10.21 9.20
C SER A 167 22.36 11.12 7.96
N GLU A 168 22.41 10.55 6.76
CA GLU A 168 22.28 11.30 5.52
C GLU A 168 20.83 11.75 5.30
N MET A 169 19.86 10.89 5.62
CA MET A 169 18.43 11.18 5.51
C MET A 169 17.98 12.38 6.35
N GLU A 170 18.63 12.66 7.48
CA GLU A 170 18.36 13.86 8.29
C GLU A 170 18.69 15.17 7.56
N LYS A 171 19.51 15.10 6.52
CA LYS A 171 19.97 16.27 5.74
C LYS A 171 19.24 16.40 4.40
N THR A 172 18.28 15.52 4.11
CA THR A 172 17.58 15.54 2.82
C THR A 172 16.33 16.39 2.83
N ASP A 173 16.07 17.06 1.71
CA ASP A 173 14.79 17.73 1.45
C ASP A 173 13.80 16.84 0.68
N ILE A 174 14.26 15.69 0.18
CA ILE A 174 13.46 14.66 -0.50
C ILE A 174 13.66 13.32 0.23
N ASN A 175 12.56 12.60 0.47
CA ASN A 175 12.55 11.22 0.96
C ASN A 175 11.48 10.44 0.21
N LEU A 176 11.86 9.78 -0.87
CA LEU A 176 10.94 8.99 -1.70
C LEU A 176 11.37 7.53 -1.72
N VAL A 177 10.45 6.62 -1.43
CA VAL A 177 10.57 5.22 -1.80
C VAL A 177 9.89 5.03 -3.14
N VAL A 178 10.67 4.55 -4.12
CA VAL A 178 10.22 4.25 -5.47
C VAL A 178 10.28 2.75 -5.67
N ALA A 179 9.18 2.15 -6.12
CA ALA A 179 9.12 0.74 -6.46
C ALA A 179 8.54 0.54 -7.86
N GLY A 180 9.13 -0.38 -8.62
CA GLY A 180 8.77 -0.61 -10.01
C GLY A 180 9.11 -2.00 -10.51
N SER A 181 8.56 -2.34 -11.66
CA SER A 181 8.90 -3.50 -12.48
C SER A 181 9.67 -3.06 -13.73
N ARG A 182 10.03 -4.00 -14.60
CA ARG A 182 10.63 -3.68 -15.91
C ARG A 182 9.71 -2.85 -16.82
N GLU A 183 8.41 -2.88 -16.57
CA GLU A 183 7.41 -2.17 -17.37
C GLU A 183 7.19 -0.73 -16.91
N GLY A 184 7.56 -0.43 -15.66
CA GLY A 184 7.45 0.93 -15.13
C GLY A 184 7.33 1.00 -13.62
N ILE A 185 7.07 2.21 -13.14
CA ILE A 185 6.86 2.52 -11.73
C ILE A 185 5.49 2.00 -11.30
N VAL A 186 5.47 1.24 -10.21
CA VAL A 186 4.23 0.63 -9.66
C VAL A 186 3.77 1.39 -8.41
N MET A 187 4.70 1.93 -7.62
CA MET A 187 4.38 2.59 -6.37
C MET A 187 5.44 3.66 -6.03
N VAL A 188 4.96 4.81 -5.57
CA VAL A 188 5.78 5.85 -4.95
C VAL A 188 5.16 6.19 -3.60
N GLU A 189 6.00 6.30 -2.58
CA GLU A 189 5.62 6.67 -1.22
C GLU A 189 6.73 7.55 -0.63
N GLY A 190 6.38 8.67 -0.02
CA GLY A 190 7.41 9.53 0.56
C GLY A 190 6.89 10.92 0.87
N GLY A 191 7.82 11.85 1.01
CA GLY A 191 7.54 13.27 1.22
C GLY A 191 8.76 14.11 0.88
N ALA A 192 8.55 15.42 0.82
CA ALA A 192 9.61 16.38 0.55
C ALA A 192 9.28 17.72 1.21
N THR A 193 10.30 18.56 1.36
CA THR A 193 10.23 19.84 2.05
C THR A 193 10.27 20.96 1.02
N PHE A 194 9.09 21.42 0.57
CA PHE A 194 8.92 22.55 -0.35
C PHE A 194 9.76 22.47 -1.63
N VAL A 195 9.83 21.28 -2.23
CA VAL A 195 10.53 21.05 -3.51
C VAL A 195 9.58 21.25 -4.69
N SER A 196 10.15 21.52 -5.88
CA SER A 196 9.36 21.67 -7.10
C SER A 196 8.81 20.34 -7.62
N GLU A 197 7.75 20.39 -8.42
CA GLU A 197 7.20 19.19 -9.09
C GLU A 197 8.22 18.55 -10.05
N GLU A 198 9.03 19.36 -10.73
CA GLU A 198 10.09 18.90 -11.64
C GLU A 198 11.13 18.07 -10.88
N ASP A 199 11.64 18.59 -9.75
CA ASP A 199 12.59 17.86 -8.90
C ASP A 199 12.03 16.53 -8.39
N LEU A 200 10.75 16.47 -8.06
CA LEU A 200 10.10 15.22 -7.61
C LEU A 200 10.03 14.19 -8.73
N ILE A 201 9.70 14.63 -9.95
CA ILE A 201 9.65 13.75 -11.12
C ILE A 201 11.05 13.21 -11.42
N ASP A 202 12.06 14.07 -11.41
CA ASP A 202 13.47 13.67 -11.63
C ASP A 202 13.94 12.68 -10.56
N ALA A 203 13.60 12.90 -9.28
CA ALA A 203 13.91 11.98 -8.20
C ALA A 203 13.25 10.60 -8.40
N ILE A 204 12.01 10.57 -8.90
CA ILE A 204 11.28 9.33 -9.19
C ILE A 204 11.96 8.56 -10.32
N PHE A 205 12.32 9.22 -11.42
CA PHE A 205 13.00 8.56 -12.54
C PHE A 205 14.41 8.10 -12.17
N PHE A 206 15.16 8.91 -11.43
CA PHE A 206 16.47 8.52 -10.87
C PHE A 206 16.35 7.26 -10.00
N GLY A 207 15.32 7.19 -9.16
CA GLY A 207 15.01 5.99 -8.38
C GLY A 207 14.67 4.79 -9.26
N TYR A 208 13.84 4.99 -10.30
CA TYR A 208 13.42 3.92 -11.22
C TYR A 208 14.59 3.30 -11.98
N GLU A 209 15.52 4.11 -12.51
CA GLU A 209 16.71 3.59 -13.20
C GLU A 209 17.58 2.74 -12.26
N ALA A 210 17.70 3.17 -11.00
CA ALA A 210 18.49 2.46 -10.01
C ALA A 210 17.93 1.07 -9.63
N ILE A 211 16.63 0.79 -9.84
CA ILE A 211 16.06 -0.51 -9.47
C ILE A 211 16.37 -1.62 -10.49
N LEU A 212 16.78 -1.29 -11.72
CA LEU A 212 16.91 -2.28 -12.80
C LEU A 212 17.88 -3.43 -12.47
N PRO A 213 19.08 -3.18 -11.89
CA PRO A 213 19.98 -4.26 -11.48
C PRO A 213 19.39 -5.18 -10.39
N LEU A 214 18.49 -4.64 -9.54
CA LEU A 214 17.79 -5.43 -8.52
C LEU A 214 16.77 -6.40 -9.15
N LEU A 215 16.20 -6.04 -10.30
CA LEU A 215 15.32 -6.93 -11.06
C LEU A 215 16.14 -8.04 -11.72
N ASP A 216 17.30 -7.70 -12.30
CA ASP A 216 18.19 -8.66 -12.96
C ASP A 216 18.63 -9.79 -12.03
N ILE A 217 19.06 -9.45 -10.80
CA ILE A 217 19.48 -10.49 -9.85
C ILE A 217 18.33 -11.38 -9.37
N GLN A 218 17.10 -10.85 -9.31
CA GLN A 218 15.91 -11.64 -8.97
C GLN A 218 15.57 -12.65 -10.07
N ASP A 219 15.67 -12.23 -11.34
CA ASP A 219 15.47 -13.11 -12.48
C ASP A 219 16.53 -14.24 -12.49
N ILE A 220 17.80 -13.91 -12.28
CA ILE A 220 18.89 -14.91 -12.14
C ILE A 220 18.60 -15.89 -11.00
N LEU A 221 18.09 -15.40 -9.86
CA LEU A 221 17.76 -16.27 -8.73
C LEU A 221 16.60 -17.22 -9.06
N ARG A 222 15.59 -16.75 -9.80
CA ARG A 222 14.48 -17.57 -10.29
C ARG A 222 14.93 -18.60 -11.31
N GLU A 223 15.84 -18.27 -12.23
CA GLU A 223 16.38 -19.26 -13.18
C GLU A 223 17.03 -20.44 -12.45
N LYS A 224 17.67 -20.18 -11.31
CA LYS A 224 18.38 -21.21 -10.52
C LYS A 224 17.49 -22.01 -9.57
N LEU A 225 16.52 -21.35 -8.92
CA LEU A 225 15.75 -21.93 -7.80
C LEU A 225 14.22 -21.80 -7.94
N GLY A 226 13.75 -21.19 -9.02
CA GLY A 226 12.35 -20.91 -9.25
C GLY A 226 11.51 -22.17 -9.41
N LYS A 227 10.33 -22.16 -8.79
CA LYS A 227 9.29 -23.16 -9.01
C LYS A 227 8.39 -22.76 -10.16
N ASP A 228 7.77 -23.75 -10.79
CA ASP A 228 6.72 -23.51 -11.78
C ASP A 228 5.57 -22.73 -11.16
N LYS A 229 5.05 -21.76 -11.92
CA LYS A 229 3.93 -20.93 -11.49
C LYS A 229 2.64 -21.73 -11.51
N MET A 230 1.83 -21.59 -10.48
CA MET A 230 0.48 -22.13 -10.44
C MET A 230 -0.33 -21.53 -11.59
N GLN A 231 -1.11 -22.36 -12.27
CA GLN A 231 -2.07 -21.88 -13.23
C GLN A 231 -3.31 -21.38 -12.51
N VAL A 232 -3.74 -20.17 -12.86
CA VAL A 232 -5.01 -19.61 -12.40
C VAL A 232 -5.99 -19.77 -13.54
N GLU A 233 -6.93 -20.69 -13.39
CA GLU A 233 -8.07 -20.78 -14.30
C GLU A 233 -8.91 -19.51 -14.13
N GLU A 234 -8.90 -18.66 -15.15
CA GLU A 234 -9.93 -17.65 -15.31
C GLU A 234 -11.24 -18.39 -15.56
N ALA A 235 -12.16 -18.29 -14.60
CA ALA A 235 -13.55 -18.66 -14.84
C ALA A 235 -14.12 -17.61 -15.80
N ALA A 236 -13.96 -17.84 -17.11
CA ALA A 236 -14.64 -17.03 -18.11
C ALA A 236 -16.15 -17.18 -17.87
N PRO A 237 -16.89 -16.07 -17.67
CA PRO A 237 -18.34 -16.16 -17.63
C PRO A 237 -18.87 -16.79 -18.92
N ALA A 238 -20.02 -17.45 -18.84
CA ALA A 238 -20.71 -17.90 -20.05
C ALA A 238 -20.94 -16.68 -20.96
N LYS A 239 -20.51 -16.75 -22.22
CA LYS A 239 -20.64 -15.63 -23.18
C LYS A 239 -22.11 -15.23 -23.35
N GLU A 240 -23.00 -16.20 -23.19
CA GLU A 240 -24.45 -16.05 -23.19
C GLU A 240 -24.92 -15.21 -22.00
N LEU A 241 -24.35 -15.39 -20.81
CA LEU A 241 -24.66 -14.60 -19.62
C LEU A 241 -24.18 -13.16 -19.79
N GLU A 242 -22.95 -12.97 -20.29
CA GLU A 242 -22.39 -11.64 -20.54
C GLU A 242 -23.23 -10.85 -21.55
N ALA A 243 -23.59 -11.49 -22.67
CA ALA A 243 -24.44 -10.87 -23.69
C ALA A 243 -25.82 -10.50 -23.13
N ALA A 244 -26.46 -11.40 -22.38
CA ALA A 244 -27.77 -11.15 -21.79
C ALA A 244 -27.74 -10.00 -20.76
N ILE A 245 -26.74 -9.97 -19.87
CA ILE A 245 -26.60 -8.89 -18.90
C ILE A 245 -26.31 -7.56 -19.62
N LYS A 246 -25.45 -7.56 -20.64
CA LYS A 246 -25.15 -6.34 -21.39
C LYS A 246 -26.37 -5.78 -22.10
N GLU A 247 -27.21 -6.63 -22.69
CA GLU A 247 -28.47 -6.22 -23.32
C GLU A 247 -29.44 -5.56 -22.33
N ILE A 248 -29.54 -6.08 -21.12
CA ILE A 248 -30.46 -5.57 -20.08
C ILE A 248 -29.89 -4.32 -19.40
N ALA A 249 -28.61 -4.33 -19.06
CA ALA A 249 -28.04 -3.41 -18.09
C ALA A 249 -27.28 -2.21 -18.69
N TYR A 250 -26.79 -2.30 -19.93
CA TYR A 250 -25.80 -1.32 -20.44
C TYR A 250 -26.36 0.11 -20.48
N ASP A 251 -27.50 0.32 -21.15
CA ASP A 251 -28.09 1.65 -21.30
C ASP A 251 -28.54 2.22 -19.95
N SER A 252 -29.10 1.36 -19.09
CA SER A 252 -29.46 1.73 -17.72
C SER A 252 -28.24 2.11 -16.89
N LEU A 253 -27.13 1.37 -16.99
CA LEU A 253 -25.87 1.70 -16.31
C LEU A 253 -25.30 3.03 -16.81
N ASP A 254 -25.34 3.31 -18.12
CA ASP A 254 -24.93 4.60 -18.66
C ASP A 254 -25.72 5.76 -18.05
N GLN A 255 -27.05 5.63 -17.99
CA GLN A 255 -27.89 6.64 -17.35
C GLN A 255 -27.63 6.78 -15.86
N ILE A 256 -27.50 5.66 -15.13
CA ILE A 256 -27.22 5.65 -13.68
C ILE A 256 -25.85 6.27 -13.37
N MET A 257 -24.82 6.01 -14.18
CA MET A 257 -23.48 6.56 -13.98
C MET A 257 -23.42 8.08 -14.17
N ARG A 258 -24.44 8.67 -14.81
CA ARG A 258 -24.60 10.12 -14.96
C ARG A 258 -25.28 10.79 -13.77
N ILE A 259 -25.80 10.02 -12.80
CA ILE A 259 -26.36 10.54 -11.54
C ILE A 259 -25.20 11.08 -10.67
N PRO A 260 -25.15 12.40 -10.36
CA PRO A 260 -24.02 12.97 -9.64
C PRO A 260 -23.98 12.58 -8.15
N VAL A 261 -25.16 12.49 -7.51
CA VAL A 261 -25.30 12.23 -6.07
C VAL A 261 -25.00 10.76 -5.77
N LYS A 262 -24.02 10.49 -4.90
CA LYS A 262 -23.54 9.12 -4.67
C LYS A 262 -24.61 8.18 -4.12
N LEU A 263 -25.39 8.62 -3.14
CA LEU A 263 -26.39 7.78 -2.49
C LEU A 263 -27.54 7.43 -3.43
N GLU A 264 -27.99 8.39 -4.24
CA GLU A 264 -29.01 8.17 -5.28
C GLU A 264 -28.49 7.20 -6.34
N ARG A 265 -27.27 7.43 -6.84
CA ARG A 265 -26.62 6.51 -7.79
C ARG A 265 -26.54 5.09 -7.22
N TYR A 266 -26.15 4.94 -5.96
CA TYR A 266 -26.04 3.63 -5.31
C TYR A 266 -27.40 2.94 -5.16
N ALA A 267 -28.47 3.69 -4.91
CA ALA A 267 -29.82 3.14 -4.84
C ALA A 267 -30.28 2.63 -6.20
N GLU A 268 -30.09 3.40 -7.27
CA GLU A 268 -30.47 2.97 -8.63
C GLU A 268 -29.62 1.79 -9.13
N LYS A 269 -28.32 1.75 -8.81
CA LYS A 269 -27.47 0.58 -9.08
C LYS A 269 -28.00 -0.70 -8.42
N ARG A 270 -28.49 -0.60 -7.17
CA ARG A 270 -29.04 -1.77 -6.46
C ARG A 270 -30.31 -2.27 -7.14
N LYS A 271 -31.22 -1.36 -7.53
CA LYS A 271 -32.43 -1.71 -8.26
C LYS A 271 -32.12 -2.40 -9.59
N LEU A 272 -31.17 -1.85 -10.37
CA LEU A 272 -30.78 -2.47 -11.63
C LEU A 272 -30.17 -3.86 -11.42
N LYS A 273 -29.36 -4.03 -10.38
CA LYS A 273 -28.83 -5.34 -10.02
C LYS A 273 -29.96 -6.34 -9.69
N GLU A 274 -30.95 -5.93 -8.90
CA GLU A 274 -32.12 -6.76 -8.59
C GLU A 274 -32.92 -7.12 -9.86
N GLU A 275 -33.10 -6.17 -10.78
CA GLU A 275 -33.77 -6.37 -12.06
C GLU A 275 -33.03 -7.38 -12.95
N VAL A 276 -31.72 -7.23 -13.10
CA VAL A 276 -30.88 -8.13 -13.89
C VAL A 276 -30.88 -9.54 -13.31
N ILE A 277 -30.78 -9.67 -11.98
CA ILE A 277 -30.86 -10.96 -11.30
C ILE A 277 -32.25 -11.58 -11.54
N GLY A 278 -33.33 -10.86 -11.30
CA GLY A 278 -34.69 -11.37 -11.49
C GLY A 278 -35.02 -11.76 -12.94
N ALA A 279 -34.44 -11.08 -13.93
CA ALA A 279 -34.63 -11.41 -15.33
C ALA A 279 -33.90 -12.69 -15.78
N LEU A 280 -32.83 -13.07 -15.08
CA LEU A 280 -31.92 -14.14 -15.48
C LEU A 280 -31.91 -15.33 -14.52
N GLU A 281 -32.48 -15.23 -13.32
CA GLU A 281 -32.39 -16.26 -12.27
C GLU A 281 -32.95 -17.63 -12.68
N GLU A 282 -33.93 -17.68 -13.58
CA GLU A 282 -34.52 -18.91 -14.10
C GLU A 282 -33.75 -19.51 -15.30
N LYS A 283 -32.71 -18.83 -15.80
CA LYS A 283 -31.91 -19.29 -16.94
C LYS A 283 -30.87 -20.31 -16.49
N GLU A 284 -30.73 -21.41 -17.24
CA GLU A 284 -29.77 -22.48 -16.92
C GLU A 284 -28.30 -22.01 -16.92
N PHE A 285 -27.99 -20.92 -17.63
CA PHE A 285 -26.64 -20.34 -17.70
C PHE A 285 -26.37 -19.26 -16.63
N PHE A 286 -27.31 -19.01 -15.71
CA PHE A 286 -27.17 -17.97 -14.71
C PHE A 286 -26.24 -18.39 -13.56
N ASP A 287 -25.23 -17.57 -13.30
CA ASP A 287 -24.39 -17.65 -12.11
C ASP A 287 -24.41 -16.28 -11.41
N PRO A 288 -24.95 -16.19 -10.18
CA PRO A 288 -24.99 -14.94 -9.42
C PRO A 288 -23.62 -14.28 -9.22
N SER A 289 -22.57 -15.07 -9.03
CA SER A 289 -21.20 -14.56 -8.80
C SER A 289 -20.62 -13.97 -10.07
N ALA A 290 -20.82 -14.65 -11.21
CA ALA A 290 -20.45 -14.14 -12.52
C ALA A 290 -21.26 -12.89 -12.90
N ALA A 291 -22.57 -12.86 -12.61
CA ALA A 291 -23.42 -11.72 -12.92
C ALA A 291 -22.96 -10.43 -12.23
N ASP A 292 -22.56 -10.52 -10.96
CA ASP A 292 -22.01 -9.39 -10.21
C ASP A 292 -20.71 -8.85 -10.82
N ARG A 293 -19.83 -9.75 -11.28
CA ARG A 293 -18.58 -9.37 -11.95
C ARG A 293 -18.86 -8.69 -13.29
N ILE A 294 -19.73 -9.27 -14.11
CA ILE A 294 -20.10 -8.72 -15.42
C ILE A 294 -20.72 -7.33 -15.27
N LEU A 295 -21.64 -7.14 -14.31
CA LEU A 295 -22.22 -5.82 -14.04
C LEU A 295 -21.16 -4.78 -13.65
N HIS A 296 -20.19 -5.18 -12.82
CA HIS A 296 -19.06 -4.33 -12.44
C HIS A 296 -18.14 -4.02 -13.63
N ASP A 297 -17.92 -4.96 -14.54
CA ASP A 297 -17.11 -4.76 -15.74
C ASP A 297 -17.80 -3.85 -16.76
N ILE A 298 -19.12 -3.98 -16.93
CA ILE A 298 -19.91 -3.07 -17.75
C ILE A 298 -19.90 -1.66 -17.15
N GLU A 299 -20.04 -1.53 -15.82
CA GLU A 299 -19.90 -0.24 -15.15
C GLU A 299 -18.54 0.39 -15.45
N ARG A 300 -17.46 -0.41 -15.36
CA ARG A 300 -16.10 0.05 -15.68
C ARG A 300 -15.99 0.49 -17.15
N GLU A 301 -16.58 -0.26 -18.08
CA GLU A 301 -16.63 0.08 -19.51
C GLU A 301 -17.34 1.43 -19.73
N VAL A 302 -18.56 1.58 -19.20
CA VAL A 302 -19.38 2.80 -19.29
C VAL A 302 -18.65 4.01 -18.72
N VAL A 303 -18.07 3.91 -17.52
CA VAL A 303 -17.35 5.02 -16.90
C VAL A 303 -16.12 5.40 -17.70
N ARG A 304 -15.37 4.42 -18.23
CA ARG A 304 -14.18 4.69 -19.07
C ARG A 304 -14.58 5.38 -20.37
N LYS A 305 -15.66 4.94 -21.02
CA LYS A 305 -16.19 5.56 -22.24
C LYS A 305 -16.56 7.02 -21.99
N MET A 306 -17.34 7.30 -20.94
CA MET A 306 -17.72 8.66 -20.55
C MET A 306 -16.49 9.56 -20.28
N VAL A 307 -15.48 9.04 -19.59
CA VAL A 307 -14.25 9.78 -19.30
C VAL A 307 -13.45 10.07 -20.57
N ILE A 308 -13.25 9.08 -21.45
CA ILE A 308 -12.38 9.20 -22.63
C ILE A 308 -13.06 9.97 -23.76
N GLU A 309 -14.30 9.61 -24.10
CA GLU A 309 -15.01 10.14 -25.26
C GLU A 309 -15.71 11.47 -24.94
N GLU A 310 -16.37 11.56 -23.79
CA GLU A 310 -17.15 12.74 -23.41
C GLU A 310 -16.36 13.74 -22.57
N LYS A 311 -15.13 13.38 -22.16
CA LYS A 311 -14.27 14.18 -21.26
C LYS A 311 -14.99 14.62 -19.98
N ARG A 312 -15.87 13.75 -19.49
CA ARG A 312 -16.78 14.02 -18.38
C ARG A 312 -16.59 13.00 -17.28
N ARG A 313 -16.66 13.44 -16.03
CA ARG A 313 -16.60 12.58 -14.86
C ARG A 313 -18.00 12.16 -14.40
N ILE A 314 -18.06 11.10 -13.60
CA ILE A 314 -19.30 10.53 -13.00
C ILE A 314 -20.14 11.55 -12.21
N ASP A 315 -19.54 12.63 -11.73
CA ASP A 315 -20.22 13.69 -10.98
C ASP A 315 -20.46 14.95 -11.81
N GLY A 316 -20.31 14.85 -13.13
CA GLY A 316 -20.56 15.93 -14.08
C GLY A 316 -19.41 16.88 -14.33
N ARG A 317 -18.34 16.82 -13.51
CA ARG A 317 -17.24 17.78 -13.54
C ARG A 317 -16.29 17.56 -14.72
N GLY A 318 -15.64 18.65 -15.11
CA GLY A 318 -14.43 18.63 -15.95
C GLY A 318 -13.22 18.02 -15.24
N PHE A 319 -12.10 17.87 -15.95
CA PHE A 319 -10.86 17.32 -15.37
C PHE A 319 -10.12 18.31 -14.47
N ASP A 320 -10.25 19.59 -14.76
CA ASP A 320 -9.68 20.74 -14.04
C ASP A 320 -10.59 21.28 -12.93
N GLU A 321 -11.86 20.85 -12.91
CA GLU A 321 -12.84 21.34 -11.94
C GLU A 321 -12.75 20.59 -10.59
N ILE A 322 -12.63 21.37 -9.51
CA ILE A 322 -12.60 20.88 -8.13
C ILE A 322 -14.01 20.90 -7.52
N ARG A 323 -14.34 19.92 -6.68
CA ARG A 323 -15.61 19.91 -5.92
C ARG A 323 -15.73 21.14 -5.01
N PRO A 324 -16.95 21.61 -4.69
CA PRO A 324 -17.16 22.72 -3.77
C PRO A 324 -16.43 22.55 -2.44
N ILE A 325 -15.78 23.60 -1.96
CA ILE A 325 -15.01 23.62 -0.71
C ILE A 325 -15.73 24.48 0.32
N ARG A 326 -15.83 23.98 1.56
CA ARG A 326 -16.31 24.72 2.72
C ARG A 326 -15.35 24.49 3.89
N CYS A 327 -15.02 25.57 4.58
CA CYS A 327 -14.11 25.56 5.72
C CYS A 327 -14.76 26.29 6.90
N GLU A 328 -14.67 25.69 8.08
CA GLU A 328 -15.07 26.31 9.34
C GLU A 328 -14.00 26.06 10.41
N VAL A 329 -13.86 27.01 11.33
CA VAL A 329 -12.91 26.94 12.46
C VAL A 329 -13.63 27.27 13.77
N GLY A 330 -13.13 26.75 14.89
CA GLY A 330 -13.73 27.00 16.20
C GLY A 330 -15.07 26.29 16.42
N LEU A 331 -15.24 25.11 15.82
CA LEU A 331 -16.49 24.31 15.88
C LEU A 331 -16.82 23.82 17.30
N LEU A 332 -15.79 23.41 18.05
CA LEU A 332 -15.93 22.80 19.38
C LEU A 332 -15.55 23.79 20.48
N PRO A 333 -16.37 23.92 21.55
CA PRO A 333 -16.20 24.98 22.55
C PRO A 333 -15.08 24.74 23.57
N ARG A 334 -14.52 23.53 23.66
CA ARG A 334 -13.58 23.12 24.71
C ARG A 334 -12.22 22.64 24.21
N THR A 335 -12.10 22.29 22.93
CA THR A 335 -10.81 21.86 22.37
C THR A 335 -9.91 23.07 22.16
N HIS A 336 -8.59 22.88 22.18
CA HIS A 336 -7.66 24.01 21.93
C HIS A 336 -7.81 24.52 20.50
N GLY A 337 -7.96 23.62 19.53
CA GLY A 337 -8.31 23.94 18.15
C GLY A 337 -9.34 22.97 17.60
N SER A 338 -10.19 23.45 16.69
CA SER A 338 -11.10 22.60 15.91
C SER A 338 -11.38 23.23 14.55
N SER A 339 -11.53 22.39 13.53
CA SER A 339 -11.94 22.80 12.20
C SER A 339 -12.79 21.75 11.50
N LEU A 340 -13.58 22.20 10.54
CA LEU A 340 -14.35 21.37 9.64
C LEU A 340 -13.97 21.73 8.21
N PHE A 341 -13.35 20.79 7.50
CA PHE A 341 -13.04 20.92 6.09
C PHE A 341 -13.95 20.00 5.29
N GLN A 342 -14.60 20.54 4.26
CA GLN A 342 -15.45 19.78 3.35
C GLN A 342 -15.07 20.06 1.90
N ARG A 343 -14.93 19.00 1.11
CA ARG A 343 -14.71 19.04 -0.33
C ARG A 343 -15.69 18.08 -1.02
N GLY A 344 -16.81 18.62 -1.49
CA GLY A 344 -17.97 17.86 -1.96
C GLY A 344 -18.54 16.96 -0.86
N GLU A 345 -18.67 15.65 -1.14
CA GLU A 345 -19.15 14.65 -0.17
C GLU A 345 -18.09 14.19 0.84
N THR A 346 -16.82 14.61 0.69
CA THR A 346 -15.76 14.27 1.65
C THR A 346 -15.67 15.36 2.71
N GLN A 347 -15.82 14.97 3.98
CA GLN A 347 -15.73 15.89 5.11
C GLN A 347 -14.74 15.35 6.15
N VAL A 348 -13.94 16.25 6.72
CA VAL A 348 -12.94 15.96 7.76
C VAL A 348 -13.13 16.97 8.88
N MET A 349 -13.31 16.47 10.10
CA MET A 349 -13.23 17.28 11.32
C MET A 349 -11.86 17.06 11.94
N ALA A 350 -11.06 18.12 12.06
CA ALA A 350 -9.73 18.07 12.65
C ALA A 350 -9.74 18.80 14.00
N ILE A 351 -9.06 18.22 14.98
CA ILE A 351 -9.01 18.69 16.37
C ILE A 351 -7.55 18.78 16.78
N THR A 352 -7.19 19.88 17.42
CA THR A 352 -5.84 20.12 17.94
C THR A 352 -5.88 20.17 19.46
N THR A 353 -4.91 19.50 20.07
CA THR A 353 -4.64 19.50 21.51
C THR A 353 -3.18 19.89 21.69
N LEU A 354 -2.87 20.60 22.78
CA LEU A 354 -1.52 21.03 23.12
C LEU A 354 -1.16 20.39 24.45
N GLY A 355 0.00 19.75 24.49
CA GLY A 355 0.53 19.07 25.66
C GLY A 355 1.85 19.67 26.15
N SER A 356 2.31 19.14 27.28
CA SER A 356 3.66 19.36 27.78
C SER A 356 4.63 18.32 27.20
N SER A 357 5.93 18.48 27.45
CA SER A 357 6.94 17.47 27.06
C SER A 357 6.70 16.09 27.69
N GLY A 358 5.98 16.01 28.82
CA GLY A 358 5.58 14.74 29.43
C GLY A 358 4.54 13.97 28.62
N ASP A 359 3.88 14.62 27.67
CA ASP A 359 2.85 14.04 26.79
C ASP A 359 3.44 13.59 25.44
N GLU A 360 4.74 13.80 25.20
CA GLU A 360 5.41 13.34 23.99
C GLU A 360 5.34 11.82 23.86
N GLN A 361 5.09 11.34 22.64
CA GLN A 361 5.06 9.92 22.40
C GLN A 361 6.48 9.36 22.37
N LYS A 362 6.84 8.54 23.35
CA LYS A 362 8.03 7.70 23.29
C LYS A 362 7.86 6.61 22.23
N VAL A 363 8.72 6.62 21.22
CA VAL A 363 8.76 5.62 20.15
C VAL A 363 10.02 4.78 20.31
N GLU A 364 9.84 3.50 20.60
CA GLU A 364 10.93 2.51 20.62
C GLU A 364 11.04 1.90 19.22
N ALA A 365 12.10 2.25 18.49
CA ALA A 365 12.40 1.71 17.15
C ALA A 365 13.71 0.91 17.19
N LEU A 366 14.01 0.11 16.16
CA LEU A 366 15.28 -0.64 16.09
C LEU A 366 16.54 0.23 16.12
N ALA A 367 16.48 1.45 15.57
CA ALA A 367 17.60 2.40 15.57
C ALA A 367 17.82 3.08 16.93
N GLY A 368 16.84 3.03 17.84
CA GLY A 368 16.93 3.70 19.13
C GLY A 368 15.58 4.13 19.69
N GLU A 369 15.63 4.83 20.81
CA GLU A 369 14.46 5.49 21.38
C GLU A 369 14.39 6.91 20.85
N THR A 370 13.20 7.33 20.41
CA THR A 370 12.93 8.69 19.95
C THR A 370 11.67 9.21 20.61
N PHE A 371 11.55 10.53 20.67
CA PHE A 371 10.35 11.21 21.16
C PHE A 371 9.69 11.93 19.99
N LYS A 372 8.38 11.81 19.92
CA LYS A 372 7.56 12.40 18.89
C LYS A 372 6.65 13.44 19.54
N SER A 373 6.98 14.71 19.30
CA SER A 373 6.19 15.86 19.76
C SER A 373 4.93 16.03 18.91
N PHE A 374 5.07 16.08 17.59
CA PHE A 374 3.92 16.17 16.69
C PHE A 374 3.29 14.80 16.41
N MET A 375 2.04 14.61 16.84
CA MET A 375 1.26 13.39 16.63
C MET A 375 0.02 13.66 15.78
N LEU A 376 -0.21 12.83 14.76
CA LEU A 376 -1.45 12.87 13.98
C LEU A 376 -2.16 11.52 14.02
N HIS A 377 -3.44 11.55 14.43
CA HIS A 377 -4.29 10.37 14.44
C HIS A 377 -5.45 10.53 13.48
N TYR A 378 -5.59 9.56 12.58
CA TYR A 378 -6.67 9.51 11.60
C TYR A 378 -7.65 8.40 11.95
N ASN A 379 -8.93 8.75 12.10
CA ASN A 379 -10.01 7.82 12.41
C ASN A 379 -10.99 7.77 11.24
N PHE A 380 -11.41 6.57 10.85
CA PHE A 380 -12.37 6.34 9.76
C PHE A 380 -13.53 5.45 10.23
N PRO A 381 -14.45 6.00 11.03
CA PRO A 381 -15.59 5.26 11.55
C PRO A 381 -16.55 4.84 10.44
N PRO A 382 -17.32 3.75 10.62
CA PRO A 382 -18.11 3.16 9.54
C PRO A 382 -19.29 4.05 9.09
N TYR A 383 -19.75 4.98 9.93
CA TYR A 383 -20.74 5.97 9.55
C TYR A 383 -20.23 6.93 8.46
N CYS A 384 -18.92 7.08 8.27
CA CYS A 384 -18.37 7.91 7.18
C CYS A 384 -18.76 7.40 5.79
N VAL A 385 -19.14 6.12 5.68
CA VAL A 385 -19.61 5.50 4.43
C VAL A 385 -21.02 4.93 4.56
N GLY A 386 -21.71 5.17 5.68
CA GLY A 386 -23.07 4.68 5.92
C GLY A 386 -23.16 3.17 6.14
N GLU A 387 -22.09 2.54 6.62
CA GLU A 387 -22.04 1.09 6.87
C GLU A 387 -22.12 0.78 8.37
N VAL A 388 -22.50 -0.46 8.70
CA VAL A 388 -22.46 -0.99 10.07
C VAL A 388 -21.23 -1.89 10.19
N LYS A 389 -20.34 -1.57 11.13
CA LYS A 389 -19.15 -2.37 11.44
C LYS A 389 -18.82 -2.27 12.93
N MET A 390 -18.30 -3.35 13.49
CA MET A 390 -17.78 -3.34 14.85
C MET A 390 -16.60 -2.36 14.97
N LEU A 391 -16.64 -1.48 15.96
CA LEU A 391 -15.52 -0.60 16.29
C LEU A 391 -14.41 -1.45 16.94
N ARG A 392 -13.23 -1.43 16.34
CA ARG A 392 -12.00 -2.04 16.83
C ARG A 392 -10.90 -0.98 16.91
N GLY A 393 -9.70 -1.36 17.32
CA GLY A 393 -8.53 -0.47 17.18
C GLY A 393 -8.30 -0.05 15.72
N PRO A 394 -7.50 1.01 15.48
CA PRO A 394 -7.34 1.57 14.14
C PRO A 394 -6.86 0.53 13.14
N SER A 395 -7.44 0.53 11.95
CA SER A 395 -7.04 -0.35 10.85
C SER A 395 -5.67 0.05 10.28
N ARG A 396 -5.04 -0.86 9.53
CA ARG A 396 -3.79 -0.54 8.80
C ARG A 396 -3.97 0.64 7.85
N ARG A 397 -5.17 0.80 7.26
CA ARG A 397 -5.49 1.93 6.36
C ARG A 397 -5.54 3.25 7.11
N GLU A 398 -6.12 3.26 8.30
CA GLU A 398 -6.19 4.45 9.15
C GLU A 398 -4.80 4.92 9.57
N ILE A 399 -3.93 3.99 10.01
CA ILE A 399 -2.53 4.30 10.31
C ILE A 399 -1.82 4.88 9.06
N GLY A 400 -1.99 4.23 7.91
CA GLY A 400 -1.37 4.69 6.66
C GLY A 400 -1.80 6.11 6.24
N HIS A 401 -3.09 6.42 6.34
CA HIS A 401 -3.59 7.77 6.04
C HIS A 401 -3.16 8.80 7.08
N GLY A 402 -3.08 8.41 8.35
CA GLY A 402 -2.54 9.25 9.43
C GLY A 402 -1.09 9.64 9.15
N ALA A 403 -0.22 8.66 8.93
CA ALA A 403 1.19 8.89 8.61
C ALA A 403 1.38 9.76 7.34
N LEU A 404 0.54 9.57 6.32
CA LEU A 404 0.56 10.38 5.11
C LEU A 404 0.24 11.85 5.41
N ALA A 405 -0.83 12.12 6.16
CA ALA A 405 -1.21 13.47 6.55
C ALA A 405 -0.17 14.11 7.48
N GLU A 406 0.39 13.32 8.40
CA GLU A 406 1.44 13.79 9.31
C GLU A 406 2.68 14.23 8.54
N ARG A 407 3.14 13.40 7.59
CA ARG A 407 4.30 13.71 6.75
C ARG A 407 4.08 14.97 5.92
N ALA A 408 2.86 15.22 5.45
CA ALA A 408 2.51 16.41 4.69
C ALA A 408 2.51 17.69 5.55
N LEU A 409 2.16 17.59 6.83
CA LEU A 409 2.11 18.74 7.74
C LEU A 409 3.43 19.00 8.46
N LYS A 410 4.25 17.97 8.69
CA LYS A 410 5.51 18.09 9.44
C LYS A 410 6.41 19.25 8.96
N PRO A 411 6.57 19.55 7.66
CA PRO A 411 7.39 20.68 7.21
C PRO A 411 6.89 22.07 7.61
N VAL A 412 5.62 22.22 7.99
CA VAL A 412 5.03 23.49 8.44
C VAL A 412 4.84 23.55 9.97
N VAL A 413 5.17 22.48 10.69
CA VAL A 413 5.09 22.46 12.15
C VAL A 413 6.33 23.19 12.71
N PRO A 414 6.16 24.18 13.62
CA PRO A 414 7.28 24.88 14.22
C PRO A 414 8.17 23.91 15.02
N ASN A 415 9.45 24.24 15.13
CA ASN A 415 10.36 23.46 15.96
C ASN A 415 10.06 23.68 17.46
N SER A 416 10.60 22.80 18.30
CA SER A 416 10.42 22.84 19.75
C SER A 416 11.01 24.08 20.42
N ASP A 417 11.99 24.73 19.80
CA ASP A 417 12.63 25.93 20.33
C ASP A 417 11.72 27.17 20.17
N GLU A 418 10.95 27.22 19.08
CA GLU A 418 9.97 28.28 18.78
C GLU A 418 8.62 28.02 19.45
N PHE A 419 8.20 26.76 19.52
CA PHE A 419 6.91 26.35 20.09
C PHE A 419 7.07 25.12 20.98
N PRO A 420 7.40 25.29 22.27
CA PRO A 420 7.75 24.20 23.20
C PRO A 420 6.51 23.48 23.74
N TYR A 421 5.68 22.97 22.83
CA TYR A 421 4.49 22.17 23.12
C TYR A 421 4.49 20.91 22.28
N THR A 422 3.89 19.86 22.86
CA THR A 422 3.55 18.62 22.16
C THR A 422 2.26 18.80 21.37
#